data_AF-A0A1F4V0X7-F1
#
_entry.id   AF-A0A1F4V0X7-F1
#
_cell.length_a   1.000
_cell.length_b   1.000
_cell.length_c   1.000
_cell.angle_alpha   90.00
_cell.angle_beta   90.00
_cell.angle_gamma   90.00
#
_symmetry.space_group_name_H-M   'P 1'
#
loop_
_entity.id
_entity.type
_entity.pdbx_description
1 polymer ?
#
loop_
_entity_poly.entity_id
_entity_poly.type
_entity_poly.pdbx_seq_one_letter_code
_entity_poly.pdbx_strand_id
1 'polypeptide(L)'
;MIFQSKHRKEVIRMATSNPGPVDVMTFMGALVDAMGTAAAASQDGHGSVHGTVEAVVIAQGNSTMRVAADVKADDGKPTFTLTVTK
;
A
#
# COMPACT_ATOMS: atom_id res chain seq x y z
N MET A 1 -25.96 -26.37 -8.23
CA MET A 1 -25.42 -25.54 -7.14
C MET A 1 -23.92 -25.41 -7.35
N ILE A 2 -23.45 -24.29 -7.90
CA ILE A 2 -22.02 -24.11 -8.22
C ILE A 2 -21.43 -23.17 -7.17
N PHE A 3 -20.72 -23.74 -6.20
CA PHE A 3 -19.84 -22.99 -5.29
C PHE A 3 -18.59 -22.60 -6.08
N GLN A 4 -18.61 -21.39 -6.65
CA GLN A 4 -17.37 -20.72 -7.06
C GLN A 4 -17.00 -19.78 -5.91
N SER A 5 -16.17 -20.25 -4.97
CA SER A 5 -15.45 -19.37 -4.04
C SER A 5 -14.46 -18.54 -4.84
N LYS A 6 -14.98 -17.47 -5.47
CA LYS A 6 -14.19 -16.42 -6.09
C LYS A 6 -13.34 -15.81 -4.99
N HIS A 7 -12.06 -16.17 -4.92
CA HIS A 7 -11.05 -15.33 -4.27
C HIS A 7 -11.03 -14.00 -5.04
N ARG A 8 -11.88 -13.05 -4.62
CA ARG A 8 -11.84 -11.69 -5.15
C ARG A 8 -10.53 -11.09 -4.65
N LYS A 9 -9.50 -11.07 -5.49
CA LYS A 9 -8.37 -10.17 -5.26
C LYS A 9 -8.93 -8.74 -5.35
N GLU A 10 -9.20 -8.14 -4.20
CA GLU A 10 -9.60 -6.75 -4.15
C GLU A 10 -8.32 -5.90 -4.16
N VAL A 11 -8.16 -5.12 -5.22
CA VAL A 11 -7.02 -4.21 -5.39
C VAL A 11 -7.44 -2.86 -4.83
N ILE A 12 -7.05 -2.57 -3.58
CA ILE A 12 -7.27 -1.27 -2.96
C ILE A 12 -6.17 -0.34 -3.47
N ARG A 13 -6.47 0.45 -4.51
CA ARG A 13 -5.56 1.50 -4.98
C ARG A 13 -5.62 2.70 -4.03
N MET A 14 -4.73 2.73 -3.04
CA MET A 14 -4.52 3.90 -2.20
C MET A 14 -3.52 4.85 -2.86
N ALA A 15 -4.01 5.64 -3.83
CA ALA A 15 -3.22 6.72 -4.39
C ALA A 15 -3.12 7.85 -3.34
N THR A 16 -1.96 8.01 -2.72
CA THR A 16 -1.62 9.26 -2.02
C THR A 16 -1.61 10.38 -3.04
N SER A 17 -2.75 11.06 -3.14
CA SER A 17 -3.05 12.13 -4.10
C SER A 17 -2.37 13.42 -3.65
N ASN A 18 -1.05 13.41 -3.44
CA ASN A 18 -0.32 14.62 -3.11
C ASN A 18 0.51 15.05 -4.33
N PRO A 19 0.17 16.17 -5.00
CA PRO A 19 0.89 16.62 -6.19
C PRO A 19 2.31 17.16 -5.89
N GLY A 20 2.69 17.27 -4.61
CA GLY A 20 3.98 17.77 -4.17
C GLY A 20 4.87 16.71 -3.49
N PRO A 21 6.19 16.94 -3.42
CA PRO A 21 7.10 16.09 -2.65
C PRO A 21 6.70 16.06 -1.17
N VAL A 22 6.62 14.85 -0.60
CA VAL A 22 6.36 14.65 0.84
C VAL A 22 7.66 14.33 1.57
N ASP A 23 7.71 14.54 2.88
CA ASP A 23 8.80 14.00 3.67
C ASP A 23 8.64 12.47 3.89
N VAL A 24 9.71 11.82 4.31
CA VAL A 24 9.75 10.36 4.54
C VAL A 24 8.74 9.92 5.61
N MET A 25 8.52 10.71 6.67
CA MET A 25 7.59 10.34 7.74
C MET A 25 6.15 10.34 7.26
N THR A 26 5.78 11.33 6.44
CA THR A 26 4.46 11.39 5.79
C THR A 26 4.22 10.16 4.91
N PHE A 27 5.22 9.76 4.11
CA PHE A 27 5.12 8.54 3.31
C PHE A 27 4.97 7.28 4.18
N MET A 28 5.75 7.16 5.25
CA MET A 28 5.66 6.02 6.17
C MET A 28 4.30 5.95 6.88
N GLY A 29 3.70 7.09 7.24
CA GLY A 29 2.34 7.15 7.79
C GLY A 29 1.31 6.57 6.82
N ALA A 30 1.33 7.02 5.56
CA ALA A 30 0.44 6.51 4.52
C ALA A 30 0.63 5.00 4.26
N LEU A 31 1.87 4.50 4.35
CA LEU A 31 2.16 3.08 4.23
C LEU A 31 1.55 2.27 5.39
N VAL A 32 1.66 2.76 6.63
CA VAL A 32 1.07 2.10 7.81
C VAL A 32 -0.46 2.03 7.69
N ASP A 33 -1.09 3.12 7.27
CA ASP A 33 -2.54 3.17 7.05
C ASP A 33 -2.98 2.19 5.95
N ALA A 34 -2.21 2.09 4.87
CA ALA A 34 -2.45 1.13 3.80
C ALA A 34 -2.30 -0.33 4.26
N MET A 35 -1.30 -0.63 5.08
CA MET A 35 -1.12 -1.96 5.69
C MET A 35 -2.29 -2.31 6.62
N GLY A 36 -2.72 -1.37 7.46
CA GLY A 36 -3.87 -1.57 8.36
C GLY A 36 -5.16 -1.82 7.58
N THR A 37 -5.40 -1.05 6.53
CA THR A 37 -6.59 -1.21 5.70
C THR A 37 -6.57 -2.52 4.92
N ALA A 38 -5.41 -2.89 4.34
CA ALA A 38 -5.27 -4.16 3.66
C ALA A 38 -5.48 -5.35 4.62
N ALA A 39 -4.94 -5.28 5.83
CA ALA A 39 -5.12 -6.30 6.86
C ALA A 39 -6.60 -6.44 7.27
N ALA A 40 -7.28 -5.33 7.56
CA ALA A 40 -8.69 -5.33 7.93
C ALA A 40 -9.56 -5.91 6.81
N ALA A 41 -9.38 -5.44 5.57
CA ALA A 41 -10.12 -5.96 4.42
C ALA A 41 -9.88 -7.46 4.20
N SER A 42 -8.64 -7.93 4.42
CA SER A 42 -8.33 -9.37 4.33
C SER A 42 -9.05 -10.20 5.39
N GLN A 43 -9.17 -9.68 6.62
CA GLN A 43 -9.90 -10.35 7.73
C GLN A 43 -11.42 -10.33 7.56
N ASP A 44 -11.97 -9.32 6.89
CA ASP A 44 -13.41 -9.20 6.60
C ASP A 44 -13.91 -10.20 5.54
N GLY A 45 -13.06 -11.16 5.13
CA GLY A 45 -13.42 -12.23 4.21
C GLY A 45 -13.23 -11.88 2.74
N HIS A 46 -12.56 -10.77 2.43
CA HIS A 46 -12.21 -10.43 1.04
C HIS A 46 -11.04 -11.28 0.50
N GLY A 47 -10.38 -12.10 1.33
CA GLY A 47 -9.24 -12.93 0.93
C GLY A 47 -7.96 -12.13 0.82
N SER A 48 -7.07 -12.47 -0.11
CA SER A 48 -5.81 -11.74 -0.27
C SER A 48 -6.04 -10.36 -0.90
N VAL A 49 -5.67 -9.31 -0.18
CA VAL A 49 -5.82 -7.90 -0.57
C VAL A 49 -4.48 -7.35 -1.06
N HIS A 50 -4.51 -6.48 -2.06
CA HIS A 50 -3.32 -5.86 -2.62
C HIS A 50 -3.53 -4.35 -2.82
N GLY A 51 -2.56 -3.53 -2.46
CA GLY A 51 -2.56 -2.09 -2.66
C GLY A 51 -1.19 -1.55 -3.01
N THR A 52 -1.15 -0.33 -3.51
CA THR A 52 0.10 0.36 -3.86
C THR A 52 0.04 1.79 -3.35
N VAL A 53 1.08 2.23 -2.66
CA VAL A 53 1.29 3.60 -2.20
C VAL A 53 2.48 4.17 -2.94
N GLU A 54 2.32 5.29 -3.64
CA GLU A 54 3.41 5.92 -4.40
C GLU A 54 3.54 7.40 -4.03
N ALA A 55 4.76 7.84 -3.73
CA ALA A 55 5.04 9.24 -3.45
C ALA A 55 6.41 9.67 -3.99
N VAL A 56 6.53 10.97 -4.27
CA VAL A 56 7.83 11.63 -4.41
C VAL A 56 8.24 12.10 -3.02
N VAL A 57 9.38 11.63 -2.53
CA VAL A 57 9.86 11.89 -1.18
C VAL A 57 11.08 12.81 -1.20
N ILE A 58 11.08 13.85 -0.37
CA ILE A 58 12.25 14.72 -0.15
C ILE A 58 13.23 13.97 0.77
N ALA A 59 14.34 13.56 0.21
CA ALA A 59 15.48 13.01 0.94
C ALA A 59 16.30 14.15 1.59
N GLN A 60 17.06 13.82 2.63
CA GLN A 60 18.02 14.76 3.22
C GLN A 60 18.92 15.37 2.13
N GLY A 61 19.06 16.70 2.11
CA GLY A 61 19.85 17.42 1.12
C GLY A 61 19.10 17.85 -0.14
N ASN A 62 17.78 18.07 -0.08
CA ASN A 62 16.93 18.59 -1.17
C ASN A 62 16.87 17.71 -2.43
N SER A 63 17.29 16.44 -2.34
CA SER A 63 17.09 15.48 -3.42
C SER A 63 15.71 14.86 -3.32
N THR A 64 15.00 14.71 -4.42
CA THR A 64 13.74 13.96 -4.46
C THR A 64 13.99 12.52 -4.90
N MET A 65 13.30 11.56 -4.29
CA MET A 65 13.29 10.16 -4.71
C MET A 65 11.85 9.72 -4.93
N ARG A 66 11.60 8.86 -5.91
CA ARG A 66 10.30 8.21 -6.05
C ARG A 66 10.29 6.96 -5.18
N VAL A 67 9.31 6.86 -4.30
CA VAL A 67 9.13 5.68 -3.44
C VAL A 67 7.77 5.09 -3.75
N ALA A 68 7.76 3.78 -4.03
CA ALA A 68 6.56 2.98 -4.19
C ALA A 68 6.58 1.86 -3.16
N ALA A 69 5.45 1.63 -2.50
CA ALA A 69 5.25 0.50 -1.60
C ALA A 69 4.10 -0.35 -2.11
N ASP A 70 4.39 -1.62 -2.33
CA ASP A 70 3.44 -2.65 -2.71
C ASP A 70 2.99 -3.39 -1.45
N VAL A 71 1.73 -3.21 -1.03
CA VAL A 71 1.18 -3.74 0.22
C VAL A 71 0.26 -4.91 -0.07
N LYS A 72 0.50 -6.07 0.54
CA LYS A 72 -0.34 -7.26 0.40
C LYS A 72 -0.77 -7.74 1.77
N ALA A 73 -2.03 -8.11 1.94
CA ALA A 73 -2.49 -8.78 3.14
C ALA A 73 -3.13 -10.12 2.79
N ASP A 74 -2.83 -11.13 3.60
CA ASP A 74 -3.44 -12.44 3.50
C ASP A 74 -3.77 -12.95 4.90
N ASP A 75 -5.02 -13.34 5.13
CA ASP A 75 -5.53 -13.74 6.45
C ASP A 75 -5.20 -12.72 7.57
N GLY A 76 -5.33 -11.43 7.25
CA GLY A 76 -5.02 -10.33 8.16
C GLY A 76 -3.54 -10.08 8.43
N LYS A 77 -2.63 -10.74 7.70
CA LYS A 77 -1.19 -10.52 7.82
C LYS A 77 -0.71 -9.62 6.67
N PRO A 78 -0.52 -8.31 6.92
CA PRO A 78 0.02 -7.42 5.92
C PRO A 78 1.53 -7.66 5.75
N THR A 79 1.97 -7.58 4.50
CA THR A 79 3.35 -7.57 4.04
C THR A 79 3.50 -6.42 3.07
N PHE A 80 4.71 -5.86 2.95
CA PHE A 80 4.96 -4.82 1.97
C PHE A 80 6.32 -4.98 1.31
N THR A 81 6.44 -4.49 0.08
CA THR A 81 7.70 -4.37 -0.65
C THR A 81 7.93 -2.92 -1.01
N LEU A 82 9.06 -2.35 -0.58
CA LEU A 82 9.45 -0.99 -0.91
C LEU A 82 10.33 -0.98 -2.16
N THR A 83 10.02 -0.09 -3.09
CA THR A 83 10.85 0.24 -4.25
C THR A 83 11.22 1.71 -4.18
N VAL A 84 12.51 2.01 -4.20
CA VAL A 84 13.04 3.38 -4.23
C VAL A 84 13.73 3.59 -5.57
N THR A 85 13.37 4.66 -6.28
CA THR A 85 13.98 5.06 -7.54
C THR A 85 14.51 6.48 -7.40
N LYS A 86 15.78 6.68 -7.75
CA LYS A 86 16.47 7.96 -7.72
C LYS A 86 16.56 8.55 -9.12
#